data_AF-A0A6L5WIU3-F1
#
_entry.id   AF-A0A6L5WIU3-F1
#
_cell.length_a   1.000
_cell.length_b   1.000
_cell.length_c   1.000
_cell.angle_alpha   90.00
_cell.angle_beta   90.00
_cell.angle_gamma   90.00
#
_symmetry.space_group_name_H-M   'P 1'
#
loop_
_entity.id
_entity.type
_entity.pdbx_description
1 polymer ?
#
loop_
_entity_poly.entity_id
_entity_poly.type
_entity_poly.pdbx_seq_one_letter_code
_entity_poly.pdbx_strand_id
1 'polypeptide(L)'
;MCNFENDASPKEIIVCAMREIAEFMKPDGFHFIKSKLEIRKVFDFMVCISAQMNRHNKRGISAEALLICSISDKSKKECFWSKGLAISNKKEDSLRWWEFCGIESYEQSMNEIKKILSERFLPFIRLMEYAPMEMIQKVAEKGFCIFADEPLYDSAFRVPTNFLLKYGTHEQLTMAFQNYIDKHQLPFVKTNMEKAIALLKENKEVINNGEKNYAEFIVKHNIELKF
;
A
#
# COMPACT_ATOMS: atom_id res chain seq x y z
N MET A 1 21.70 -11.82 15.13
CA MET A 1 21.04 -13.08 14.71
C MET A 1 20.05 -13.48 15.80
N CYS A 2 18.84 -13.92 15.46
CA CYS A 2 18.04 -14.64 16.45
C CYS A 2 18.79 -15.93 16.83
N ASN A 3 18.77 -16.29 18.10
CA ASN A 3 18.98 -17.69 18.45
C ASN A 3 17.75 -18.46 17.95
N PHE A 4 17.94 -19.27 16.90
CA PHE A 4 17.00 -20.32 16.51
C PHE A 4 17.19 -21.57 17.39
N GLU A 5 17.65 -21.38 18.62
CA GLU A 5 17.63 -22.43 19.63
C GLU A 5 16.17 -22.89 19.77
N ASN A 6 15.97 -24.20 19.85
CA ASN A 6 14.71 -24.93 19.62
C ASN A 6 13.48 -24.49 20.46
N ASP A 7 13.60 -23.45 21.30
CA ASP A 7 12.58 -22.98 22.24
C ASP A 7 12.04 -21.57 21.92
N ALA A 8 12.57 -20.86 20.91
CA ALA A 8 12.07 -19.52 20.56
C ALA A 8 10.64 -19.59 20.02
N SER A 9 9.70 -18.87 20.64
CA SER A 9 8.31 -18.85 20.19
C SER A 9 8.20 -18.17 18.81
N PRO A 10 7.20 -18.53 17.98
CA PRO A 10 6.96 -17.84 16.71
C PRO A 10 6.86 -16.31 16.82
N LYS A 11 6.34 -15.82 17.95
CA LYS A 11 6.26 -14.38 18.24
C LYS A 11 7.65 -13.76 18.42
N GLU A 12 8.56 -14.43 19.12
CA GLU A 12 9.92 -13.94 19.34
C GLU A 12 10.73 -13.93 18.05
N ILE A 13 10.58 -14.97 17.22
CA ILE A 13 11.18 -15.04 15.87
C ILE A 13 10.71 -13.85 15.02
N ILE A 14 9.40 -13.58 14.97
CA ILE A 14 8.86 -12.44 14.20
C ILE A 14 9.30 -11.10 14.80
N VAL A 15 9.39 -10.98 16.13
CA VAL A 15 9.92 -9.77 16.79
C VAL A 15 11.38 -9.52 16.42
N CYS A 16 12.21 -10.56 16.34
CA CYS A 16 13.57 -10.39 15.82
C CYS A 16 13.56 -9.91 14.37
N ALA A 17 12.77 -10.57 13.50
CA ALA A 17 12.72 -10.23 12.07
C ALA A 17 12.34 -8.76 11.89
N MET A 18 11.30 -8.31 12.60
CA MET A 18 10.89 -6.90 12.60
C MET A 18 11.97 -5.95 13.15
N ARG A 19 12.74 -6.37 14.16
CA ARG A 19 13.87 -5.57 14.65
C ARG A 19 15.00 -5.48 13.61
N GLU A 20 15.30 -6.58 12.93
CA GLU A 20 16.33 -6.62 11.89
C GLU A 20 15.95 -5.77 10.68
N ILE A 21 14.68 -5.84 10.26
CA ILE A 21 14.12 -4.95 9.23
C ILE A 21 14.24 -3.48 9.68
N ALA A 22 13.92 -3.18 10.94
CA ALA A 22 14.01 -1.81 11.44
C ALA A 22 15.45 -1.29 11.49
N GLU A 23 16.43 -2.11 11.90
CA GLU A 23 17.84 -1.70 11.86
C GLU A 23 18.32 -1.46 10.42
N PHE A 24 17.85 -2.25 9.44
CA PHE A 24 18.11 -1.99 8.03
C PHE A 24 17.53 -0.65 7.55
N MET A 25 16.34 -0.27 8.04
CA MET A 25 15.65 0.97 7.65
C MET A 25 16.01 2.19 8.53
N LYS A 26 16.82 2.00 9.58
CA LYS A 26 17.21 3.03 10.54
C LYS A 26 17.92 4.25 9.92
N PRO A 27 18.79 4.10 8.89
CA PRO A 27 19.37 5.26 8.21
C PRO A 27 18.33 6.18 7.57
N ASP A 28 17.15 5.65 7.22
CA ASP A 28 16.02 6.41 6.70
C ASP A 28 15.12 6.99 7.79
N GLY A 29 15.49 6.87 9.07
CA GLY A 29 14.75 7.44 10.21
C GLY A 29 13.60 6.56 10.72
N PHE A 30 13.54 5.28 10.32
CA PHE A 30 12.57 4.34 10.87
C PHE A 30 13.01 3.79 12.23
N HIS A 31 12.04 3.52 13.10
CA HIS A 31 12.28 2.93 14.42
C HIS A 31 11.29 1.81 14.73
N PHE A 32 11.72 0.81 15.51
CA PHE A 32 10.87 -0.32 15.90
C PHE A 32 10.09 -0.04 17.20
N ILE A 33 8.79 -0.26 17.17
CA ILE A 33 7.87 -0.19 18.32
C ILE A 33 7.47 -1.62 18.70
N LYS A 34 8.24 -2.23 19.60
CA LYS A 34 8.05 -3.63 20.02
C LYS A 34 6.64 -3.94 20.53
N SER A 35 6.02 -3.01 21.29
CA SER A 35 4.68 -3.21 21.87
C SER A 35 3.57 -3.34 20.83
N LYS A 36 3.78 -2.77 19.63
CA LYS A 36 2.83 -2.80 18.51
C LYS A 36 3.26 -3.73 17.38
N LEU A 37 4.48 -4.29 17.46
CA LEU A 37 5.11 -5.05 16.38
C LEU A 37 5.09 -4.24 15.07
N GLU A 38 5.54 -2.98 15.17
CA GLU A 38 5.42 -1.98 14.11
C GLU A 38 6.75 -1.24 13.91
N ILE A 39 7.14 -1.01 12.66
CA ILE A 39 8.25 -0.14 12.27
C ILE A 39 7.65 1.16 11.79
N ARG A 40 8.08 2.29 12.35
CA ARG A 40 7.46 3.58 12.11
C ARG A 40 8.48 4.64 11.73
N LYS A 41 8.07 5.53 10.84
CA LYS A 41 8.68 6.84 10.61
C LYS A 41 7.60 7.91 10.66
N VAL A 42 7.92 9.06 11.23
CA VAL A 42 7.03 10.23 11.27
C VAL A 42 7.76 11.42 10.68
N PHE A 43 7.10 12.07 9.73
CA PHE A 43 7.45 13.38 9.19
C PHE A 43 6.12 14.11 8.92
N ASP A 44 5.93 14.73 7.75
CA ASP A 44 4.61 15.21 7.34
C ASP A 44 3.55 14.11 7.23
N PHE A 45 4.00 12.87 7.12
CA PHE A 45 3.18 11.67 7.16
C PHE A 45 3.65 10.71 8.26
N MET A 46 2.75 9.83 8.70
CA MET A 46 3.10 8.67 9.52
C MET A 46 3.11 7.43 8.63
N VAL A 47 4.29 6.82 8.49
CA VAL A 47 4.53 5.61 7.70
C VAL A 47 4.73 4.45 8.66
N CYS A 48 3.98 3.36 8.46
CA CYS A 48 3.98 2.21 9.34
C CYS A 48 4.10 0.90 8.55
N ILE A 49 4.98 0.01 8.99
CA ILE A 49 5.00 -1.41 8.60
C ILE A 49 4.65 -2.22 9.84
N SER A 50 3.55 -2.96 9.78
CA SER A 50 3.07 -3.82 10.88
C SER A 50 3.08 -5.29 10.47
N ALA A 51 3.35 -6.18 11.41
CA ALA A 51 3.30 -7.61 11.16
C ALA A 51 1.99 -8.21 11.68
N GLN A 52 1.21 -8.79 10.77
CA GLN A 52 0.06 -9.62 11.10
C GLN A 52 0.51 -11.09 11.15
N MET A 53 0.47 -11.68 12.34
CA MET A 53 0.86 -13.07 12.54
C MET A 53 -0.16 -14.05 11.94
N ASN A 54 0.32 -15.16 11.38
CA ASN A 54 -0.55 -16.24 10.92
C ASN A 54 -1.24 -16.90 12.12
N ARG A 55 -2.50 -17.34 11.94
CA ARG A 55 -3.24 -18.10 12.96
C ARG A 55 -2.55 -19.42 13.29
N HIS A 56 -1.83 -20.00 12.33
CA HIS A 56 -1.06 -21.24 12.51
C HIS A 56 0.11 -21.08 13.50
N ASN A 57 0.67 -19.88 13.66
CA ASN A 57 1.74 -19.61 14.62
C ASN A 57 1.33 -19.91 16.07
N LYS A 58 0.05 -19.76 16.42
CA LYS A 58 -0.45 -20.06 17.78
C LYS A 58 -0.36 -21.55 18.15
N ARG A 59 -0.20 -22.42 17.16
CA ARG A 59 -0.04 -23.86 17.36
C ARG A 59 1.43 -24.29 17.51
N GLY A 60 2.37 -23.35 17.39
CA GLY A 60 3.83 -23.63 17.47
C GLY A 60 4.39 -24.35 16.25
N ILE A 61 3.63 -24.40 15.14
CA ILE A 61 3.96 -25.20 13.96
C ILE A 61 4.74 -24.37 12.90
N SER A 62 4.54 -23.05 12.87
CA SER A 62 5.18 -22.14 11.92
C SER A 62 5.44 -20.76 12.54
N ALA A 63 6.31 -19.96 11.89
CA ALA A 63 6.57 -18.58 12.27
C ALA A 63 6.36 -17.66 11.07
N GLU A 64 5.09 -17.47 10.69
CA GLU A 64 4.74 -16.72 9.49
C GLU A 64 4.12 -15.36 9.80
N ALA A 65 4.45 -14.33 9.01
CA ALA A 65 3.77 -13.04 9.11
C ALA A 65 3.48 -12.42 7.74
N LEU A 66 2.33 -11.75 7.66
CA LEU A 66 2.04 -10.80 6.61
C LEU A 66 2.54 -9.42 7.06
N LEU A 67 3.31 -8.75 6.21
CA LEU A 67 3.83 -7.41 6.48
C LEU A 67 2.97 -6.37 5.75
N ILE A 68 2.27 -5.55 6.51
CA ILE A 68 1.26 -4.60 6.04
C ILE A 68 1.83 -3.19 6.15
N CYS A 69 1.77 -2.44 5.05
CA CYS A 69 2.21 -1.05 5.00
C CYS A 69 1.02 -0.09 4.99
N SER A 70 1.07 0.94 5.82
CA SER A 70 0.15 2.07 5.78
C SER A 70 0.87 3.41 5.85
N ILE A 71 0.29 4.43 5.21
CA ILE A 71 0.71 5.83 5.32
C ILE A 71 -0.52 6.66 5.64
N SER A 72 -0.41 7.45 6.70
CA SER A 72 -1.47 8.37 7.13
C SER A 72 -0.95 9.79 7.22
N ASP A 73 -1.84 10.75 7.01
CA ASP A 73 -1.53 12.16 7.17
C ASP A 73 -1.54 12.58 8.65
N LYS A 74 -1.25 13.87 8.93
CA LYS A 74 -1.27 14.43 10.29
C LYS A 74 -2.63 14.32 10.99
N SER A 75 -3.73 14.20 10.23
CA SER A 75 -5.08 13.97 10.77
C SER A 75 -5.39 12.49 11.04
N LYS A 76 -4.39 11.61 10.87
CA LYS A 76 -4.51 10.14 10.95
C LYS A 76 -5.51 9.56 9.97
N LYS A 77 -5.83 10.30 8.91
CA LYS A 77 -6.60 9.75 7.79
C LYS A 77 -5.63 8.95 6.93
N GLU A 78 -5.96 7.69 6.73
CA GLU A 78 -5.19 6.80 5.88
C GLU A 78 -5.24 7.32 4.45
N CYS A 79 -4.06 7.54 3.88
CA CYS A 79 -3.88 8.08 2.53
C CYS A 79 -3.12 7.11 1.62
N PHE A 80 -2.71 5.96 2.15
CA PHE A 80 -2.14 4.84 1.44
C PHE A 80 -2.24 3.60 2.31
N TRP A 81 -2.66 2.48 1.73
CA TRP A 81 -2.70 1.19 2.41
C TRP A 81 -2.39 0.04 1.45
N SER A 82 -1.50 -0.85 1.87
CA SER A 82 -1.17 -2.09 1.17
C SER A 82 -1.10 -3.26 2.14
N LYS A 83 -1.68 -4.40 1.74
CA LYS A 83 -1.58 -5.67 2.47
C LYS A 83 -0.20 -6.34 2.35
N GLY A 84 0.76 -5.73 1.63
CA GLY A 84 2.12 -6.21 1.46
C GLY A 84 3.18 -5.11 1.60
N LEU A 85 4.45 -5.51 1.67
CA LEU A 85 5.61 -4.60 1.68
C LEU A 85 5.83 -3.90 0.35
N ALA A 86 5.49 -4.59 -0.74
CA ALA A 86 5.59 -3.98 -2.04
C ALA A 86 4.46 -2.95 -2.15
N ILE A 87 4.84 -1.75 -2.56
CA ILE A 87 3.91 -0.81 -3.13
C ILE A 87 3.54 -1.29 -4.55
N SER A 88 3.37 -2.59 -4.78
CA SER A 88 3.15 -3.21 -6.09
C SER A 88 1.71 -3.69 -6.18
N ASN A 89 1.12 -3.59 -7.35
CA ASN A 89 -0.20 -4.15 -7.64
C ASN A 89 -0.10 -5.57 -8.26
N LYS A 90 1.09 -6.17 -8.31
CA LYS A 90 1.20 -7.59 -8.63
C LYS A 90 0.54 -8.38 -7.51
N LYS A 91 -0.43 -9.22 -7.86
CA LYS A 91 -1.19 -10.08 -6.91
C LYS A 91 -0.27 -10.98 -6.06
N GLU A 92 0.89 -11.32 -6.60
CA GLU A 92 1.96 -12.10 -5.95
C GLU A 92 2.70 -11.31 -4.85
N ASP A 93 2.72 -9.98 -4.97
CA ASP A 93 3.43 -9.07 -4.05
C ASP A 93 2.52 -8.54 -2.92
N SER A 94 1.19 -8.59 -3.07
CA SER A 94 0.22 -7.93 -2.18
C SER A 94 -0.30 -8.81 -1.02
N LEU A 95 -0.13 -10.14 -1.11
CA LEU A 95 -0.63 -11.11 -0.11
C LEU A 95 0.39 -12.22 0.14
N ARG A 96 1.63 -11.85 0.46
CA ARG A 96 2.70 -12.80 0.76
C ARG A 96 2.87 -13.02 2.26
N TRP A 97 2.70 -14.27 2.69
CA TRP A 97 3.14 -14.72 4.00
C TRP A 97 4.65 -14.98 3.96
N TRP A 98 5.39 -14.33 4.86
CA TRP A 98 6.81 -14.54 5.03
C TRP A 98 7.04 -15.62 6.09
N GLU A 99 7.77 -16.67 5.74
CA GLU A 99 8.16 -17.73 6.66
C GLU A 99 9.49 -17.39 7.32
N PHE A 100 9.52 -17.45 8.64
CA PHE A 100 10.70 -17.15 9.46
C PHE A 100 11.15 -18.35 10.30
N CYS A 101 10.46 -19.49 10.19
CA CYS A 101 10.82 -20.73 10.87
C CYS A 101 11.96 -21.43 10.12
N GLY A 102 13.05 -21.73 10.83
CA GLY A 102 14.25 -22.34 10.25
C GLY A 102 15.20 -21.30 9.62
N ILE A 103 16.50 -21.58 9.69
CA ILE A 103 17.55 -20.65 9.26
C ILE A 103 17.44 -20.30 7.77
N GLU A 104 17.31 -21.31 6.91
CA GLU A 104 17.25 -21.12 5.46
C GLU A 104 16.05 -20.25 5.05
N SER A 105 14.85 -20.57 5.53
CA SER A 105 13.64 -19.79 5.24
C SER A 105 13.71 -18.38 5.82
N TYR A 106 14.27 -18.22 7.03
CA TYR A 106 14.48 -16.90 7.61
C TYR A 106 15.42 -16.05 6.75
N GLU A 107 16.58 -16.57 6.38
CA GLU A 107 17.56 -15.84 5.56
C GLU A 107 16.99 -15.48 4.19
N GLN A 108 16.29 -16.41 3.54
CA GLN A 108 15.62 -16.16 2.28
C GLN A 108 14.57 -15.05 2.42
N SER A 109 13.65 -15.17 3.37
CA SER A 109 12.61 -14.16 3.62
C SER A 109 13.23 -12.80 3.92
N MET A 110 14.24 -12.73 4.78
CA MET A 110 14.89 -11.47 5.14
C MET A 110 15.62 -10.81 3.96
N ASN A 111 16.29 -11.59 3.11
CA ASN A 111 16.96 -11.08 1.93
C ASN A 111 15.96 -10.50 0.92
N GLU A 112 14.87 -11.22 0.66
CA GLU A 112 13.83 -10.76 -0.25
C GLU A 112 13.08 -9.53 0.29
N ILE A 113 12.77 -9.50 1.59
CA ILE A 113 12.18 -8.33 2.26
C ILE A 113 13.09 -7.11 2.10
N LYS A 114 14.39 -7.23 2.43
CA LYS A 114 15.34 -6.12 2.32
C LYS A 114 15.48 -5.62 0.89
N LYS A 115 15.45 -6.53 -0.09
CA LYS A 115 15.47 -6.20 -1.52
C LYS A 115 14.23 -5.39 -1.93
N ILE A 116 13.03 -5.84 -1.56
CA ILE A 116 11.78 -5.09 -1.84
C ILE A 116 11.82 -3.71 -1.19
N LEU A 117 12.32 -3.64 0.05
CA LEU A 117 12.42 -2.39 0.78
C LEU A 117 13.40 -1.41 0.11
N SER A 118 14.58 -1.87 -0.32
CA SER A 118 15.58 -1.02 -0.95
C SER A 118 15.21 -0.58 -2.37
N GLU A 119 14.65 -1.48 -3.18
CA GLU A 119 14.38 -1.21 -4.59
C GLU A 119 13.10 -0.42 -4.80
N ARG A 120 12.11 -0.56 -3.90
CA ARG A 120 10.75 -0.01 -4.13
C ARG A 120 10.27 0.88 -2.99
N PHE A 121 10.29 0.38 -1.76
CA PHE A 121 9.66 1.08 -0.63
C PHE A 121 10.41 2.35 -0.19
N LEU A 122 11.69 2.24 0.16
CA LEU A 122 12.49 3.36 0.66
C LEU A 122 12.65 4.47 -0.39
N PRO A 123 12.89 4.19 -1.69
CA PRO A 123 12.88 5.23 -2.71
C PRO A 123 11.58 6.02 -2.76
N PHE A 124 10.43 5.37 -2.60
CA PHE A 124 9.13 6.04 -2.55
C PHE A 124 8.99 6.95 -1.33
N ILE A 125 9.35 6.46 -0.15
CA ILE A 125 9.29 7.27 1.09
C ILE A 125 10.22 8.47 1.01
N ARG A 126 11.43 8.31 0.47
CA ARG A 126 12.37 9.43 0.24
C ARG A 126 11.79 10.47 -0.73
N LEU A 127 11.18 10.03 -1.83
CA LEU A 127 10.50 10.95 -2.75
C LEU A 127 9.35 11.69 -2.07
N MET A 128 8.55 10.99 -1.27
CA MET A 128 7.45 11.60 -0.52
C MET A 128 7.93 12.65 0.51
N GLU A 129 9.09 12.43 1.11
CA GLU A 129 9.68 13.34 2.12
C GLU A 129 10.42 14.52 1.51
N TYR A 130 11.24 14.29 0.48
CA TYR A 130 12.17 15.30 -0.05
C TYR A 130 11.70 15.93 -1.37
N ALA A 131 10.83 15.27 -2.13
CA ALA A 131 10.36 15.72 -3.44
C ALA A 131 8.87 15.38 -3.67
N PRO A 132 7.94 15.83 -2.80
CA PRO A 132 6.55 15.39 -2.81
C PRO A 132 5.84 15.66 -4.16
N MET A 133 6.15 16.78 -4.83
CA MET A 133 5.57 17.08 -6.14
C MET A 133 6.03 16.12 -7.24
N GLU A 134 7.30 15.68 -7.20
CA GLU A 134 7.81 14.65 -8.13
C GLU A 134 7.14 13.31 -7.86
N MET A 135 6.92 12.97 -6.59
CA MET A 135 6.20 11.76 -6.21
C MET A 135 4.75 11.79 -6.72
N ILE A 136 4.03 12.90 -6.50
CA ILE A 136 2.67 13.07 -7.01
C ILE A 136 2.63 12.95 -8.54
N GLN A 137 3.59 13.55 -9.23
CA GLN A 137 3.71 13.43 -10.68
C GLN A 137 3.92 11.97 -11.12
N LYS A 138 4.83 11.23 -10.48
CA LYS A 138 5.05 9.79 -10.76
C LYS A 138 3.79 8.96 -10.50
N VAL A 139 3.05 9.28 -9.44
CA VAL A 139 1.77 8.62 -9.14
C VAL A 139 0.74 8.92 -10.23
N ALA A 140 0.62 10.17 -10.69
CA ALA A 140 -0.28 10.54 -11.76
C ALA A 140 0.05 9.87 -13.10
N GLU A 141 1.34 9.69 -13.41
CA GLU A 141 1.78 9.06 -14.66
C GLU A 141 1.64 7.53 -14.65
N LYS A 142 1.97 6.90 -13.51
CA LYS A 142 2.21 5.45 -13.44
C LYS A 142 1.50 4.76 -12.28
N GLY A 143 1.38 5.42 -11.12
CA GLY A 143 0.98 4.84 -9.83
C GLY A 143 -0.49 4.92 -9.44
N PHE A 144 -1.38 5.29 -10.36
CA PHE A 144 -2.80 5.39 -10.05
C PHE A 144 -3.54 4.09 -10.38
N CYS A 145 -4.11 3.47 -9.34
CA CYS A 145 -5.01 2.33 -9.46
C CYS A 145 -6.11 2.44 -8.40
N ILE A 146 -7.36 2.27 -8.84
CA ILE A 146 -8.54 2.43 -7.99
C ILE A 146 -8.87 1.17 -7.21
N PHE A 147 -8.75 0.01 -7.87
CA PHE A 147 -9.14 -1.28 -7.28
C PHE A 147 -7.91 -2.11 -6.90
N ALA A 148 -7.92 -2.62 -5.66
CA ALA A 148 -6.83 -3.43 -5.10
C ALA A 148 -6.54 -4.71 -5.89
N ASP A 149 -7.57 -5.25 -6.54
CA ASP A 149 -7.58 -6.59 -7.12
C ASP A 149 -7.53 -6.57 -8.66
N GLU A 150 -7.30 -5.41 -9.28
CA GLU A 150 -7.27 -5.30 -10.74
C GLU A 150 -5.90 -5.68 -11.34
N PRO A 151 -5.83 -6.59 -12.33
CA PRO A 151 -4.58 -7.29 -12.65
C PRO A 151 -3.62 -6.56 -13.61
N LEU A 152 -3.93 -5.37 -14.11
CA LEU A 152 -3.55 -5.11 -15.51
C LEU A 152 -2.33 -4.23 -15.80
N TYR A 153 -1.73 -3.49 -14.87
CA TYR A 153 -0.56 -2.65 -15.21
C TYR A 153 0.41 -2.53 -14.05
N ASP A 154 1.70 -2.75 -14.28
CA ASP A 154 2.77 -2.51 -13.29
C ASP A 154 2.79 -1.02 -12.92
N SER A 155 1.90 -0.64 -12.02
CA SER A 155 1.66 0.76 -11.65
C SER A 155 2.82 1.30 -10.82
N ALA A 156 3.77 0.44 -10.43
CA ALA A 156 4.84 0.70 -9.47
C ALA A 156 4.37 1.15 -8.07
N PHE A 157 3.17 1.76 -7.94
CA PHE A 157 2.55 2.21 -6.70
C PHE A 157 1.02 2.03 -6.68
N ARG A 158 0.44 1.76 -5.51
CA ARG A 158 -1.01 1.77 -5.27
C ARG A 158 -1.40 2.98 -4.44
N VAL A 159 -1.78 4.07 -5.07
CA VAL A 159 -2.17 5.29 -4.35
C VAL A 159 -3.67 5.53 -4.46
N PRO A 160 -4.41 5.67 -3.33
CA PRO A 160 -5.85 5.93 -3.39
C PRO A 160 -6.12 7.31 -3.98
N THR A 161 -7.25 7.47 -4.65
CA THR A 161 -7.72 8.74 -5.22
C THR A 161 -7.69 9.89 -4.21
N ASN A 162 -7.96 9.61 -2.93
CA ASN A 162 -7.89 10.61 -1.85
C ASN A 162 -6.53 11.27 -1.70
N PHE A 163 -5.44 10.56 -2.00
CA PHE A 163 -4.11 11.13 -1.94
C PHE A 163 -3.92 12.19 -3.04
N LEU A 164 -4.26 11.87 -4.29
CA LEU A 164 -4.16 12.83 -5.39
C LEU A 164 -5.15 13.98 -5.25
N LEU A 165 -6.36 13.74 -4.74
CA LEU A 165 -7.33 14.80 -4.44
C LEU A 165 -6.81 15.80 -3.39
N LYS A 166 -6.05 15.30 -2.41
CA LYS A 166 -5.57 16.12 -1.29
C LYS A 166 -4.26 16.83 -1.59
N TYR A 167 -3.36 16.18 -2.33
CA TYR A 167 -1.99 16.66 -2.51
C TYR A 167 -1.65 17.03 -3.95
N GLY A 168 -2.38 16.53 -4.95
CA GLY A 168 -2.13 16.81 -6.36
C GLY A 168 -2.91 17.99 -6.91
N THR A 169 -2.49 18.45 -8.09
CA THR A 169 -3.19 19.48 -8.86
C THR A 169 -4.33 18.88 -9.68
N HIS A 170 -5.27 19.71 -10.16
CA HIS A 170 -6.30 19.28 -11.11
C HIS A 170 -5.72 18.65 -12.39
N GLU A 171 -4.57 19.15 -12.87
CA GLU A 171 -3.88 18.60 -14.04
C GLU A 171 -3.35 17.19 -13.76
N GLN A 172 -2.70 16.99 -12.62
CA GLN A 172 -2.17 15.69 -12.21
C GLN A 172 -3.29 14.67 -11.98
N LEU A 173 -4.40 15.11 -11.37
CA LEU A 173 -5.56 14.25 -11.16
C LEU A 173 -6.24 13.87 -12.50
N THR A 174 -6.37 14.83 -13.42
CA THR A 174 -6.91 14.58 -14.76
C THR A 174 -6.03 13.61 -15.54
N MET A 175 -4.70 13.81 -15.49
CA MET A 175 -3.72 12.92 -16.11
C MET A 175 -3.82 11.50 -15.53
N ALA A 176 -3.90 11.37 -14.20
CA ALA A 176 -4.05 10.08 -13.54
C ALA A 176 -5.30 9.32 -14.00
N PHE A 177 -6.45 10.02 -14.05
CA PHE A 177 -7.71 9.43 -14.52
C PHE A 177 -7.66 9.06 -16.00
N GLN A 178 -7.07 9.91 -16.86
CA GLN A 178 -6.93 9.63 -18.28
C GLN A 178 -6.02 8.41 -18.52
N ASN A 179 -4.86 8.38 -17.88
CA ASN A 179 -3.94 7.25 -17.95
C ASN A 179 -4.60 5.95 -17.50
N TYR A 180 -5.45 6.02 -16.46
CA TYR A 180 -6.19 4.86 -15.99
C TYR A 180 -7.28 4.44 -16.98
N ILE A 181 -8.04 5.37 -17.60
CA ILE A 181 -9.01 5.08 -18.68
C ILE A 181 -8.33 4.38 -19.86
N ASP A 182 -7.23 4.93 -20.33
CA ASP A 182 -6.54 4.48 -21.55
C ASP A 182 -6.04 3.05 -21.39
N LYS A 183 -5.61 2.71 -20.18
CA LYS A 183 -5.14 1.39 -19.80
C LYS A 183 -6.29 0.46 -19.41
N HIS A 184 -7.43 0.94 -18.92
CA HIS A 184 -8.49 0.06 -18.46
C HIS A 184 -9.20 -0.69 -19.61
N GLN A 185 -9.71 -1.90 -19.33
CA GLN A 185 -10.51 -2.66 -20.30
C GLN A 185 -12.02 -2.60 -20.01
N LEU A 186 -12.42 -2.40 -18.74
CA LEU A 186 -13.83 -2.40 -18.34
C LEU A 186 -14.53 -1.07 -18.69
N PRO A 187 -15.61 -1.07 -19.49
CA PRO A 187 -16.29 0.16 -19.92
C PRO A 187 -16.86 1.02 -18.78
N PHE A 188 -17.42 0.40 -17.74
CA PHE A 188 -18.01 1.14 -16.62
C PHE A 188 -16.98 1.97 -15.83
N VAL A 189 -15.75 1.43 -15.71
CA VAL A 189 -14.63 2.14 -15.08
C VAL A 189 -14.27 3.38 -15.90
N LYS A 190 -14.22 3.24 -17.23
CA LYS A 190 -13.94 4.35 -18.15
C LYS A 190 -14.99 5.45 -18.01
N THR A 191 -16.27 5.08 -18.07
CA THR A 191 -17.38 6.04 -17.96
C THR A 191 -17.35 6.81 -16.63
N ASN A 192 -17.01 6.16 -15.52
CA ASN A 192 -16.92 6.81 -14.22
C ASN A 192 -15.74 7.80 -14.16
N MET A 193 -14.59 7.42 -14.71
CA MET A 193 -13.42 8.31 -14.80
C MET A 193 -13.67 9.50 -15.73
N GLU A 194 -14.34 9.29 -16.86
CA GLU A 194 -14.71 10.35 -17.82
C GLU A 194 -15.61 11.40 -17.15
N LYS A 195 -16.58 10.96 -16.32
CA LYS A 195 -17.41 11.87 -15.50
C LYS A 195 -16.57 12.67 -14.51
N ALA A 196 -15.62 12.02 -13.84
CA ALA A 196 -14.73 12.70 -12.90
C ALA A 196 -13.85 13.75 -13.62
N ILE A 197 -13.32 13.43 -14.80
CA ILE A 197 -12.58 14.38 -15.65
C ILE A 197 -13.45 15.55 -16.07
N ALA A 198 -14.72 15.32 -16.45
CA ALA A 198 -15.63 16.40 -16.83
C ALA A 198 -15.87 17.38 -15.67
N LEU A 199 -16.04 16.87 -14.45
CA LEU A 199 -16.16 17.71 -13.25
C LEU A 199 -14.89 18.55 -13.01
N LEU A 200 -13.71 17.95 -13.14
CA LEU A 200 -12.44 18.67 -12.98
C LEU A 200 -12.26 19.78 -14.01
N LYS A 201 -12.67 19.56 -15.27
CA LYS A 201 -12.65 20.58 -16.33
C LYS A 201 -13.56 21.77 -16.02
N GLU A 202 -14.63 21.54 -15.27
CA GLU A 202 -15.55 22.58 -14.79
C GLU A 202 -15.12 23.19 -13.46
N ASN A 203 -13.92 22.87 -12.96
CA ASN A 203 -13.43 23.24 -11.63
C ASN A 203 -14.38 22.84 -10.48
N LYS A 204 -15.11 21.72 -10.66
CA LYS A 204 -15.99 21.14 -9.64
C LYS A 204 -15.26 20.07 -8.84
N GLU A 205 -15.66 19.93 -7.59
CA GLU A 205 -15.08 18.96 -6.67
C GLU A 205 -15.43 17.52 -7.04
N VAL A 206 -14.44 16.64 -7.00
CA VAL A 206 -14.61 15.19 -7.13
C VAL A 206 -14.64 14.58 -5.73
N ILE A 207 -15.83 14.24 -5.24
CA ILE A 207 -16.00 13.67 -3.91
C ILE A 207 -15.80 12.16 -3.98
N ASN A 208 -14.71 11.67 -3.39
CA ASN A 208 -14.44 10.24 -3.20
C ASN A 208 -14.90 9.78 -1.81
N ASN A 209 -16.21 9.73 -1.59
CA ASN A 209 -16.77 9.29 -0.31
C ASN A 209 -16.91 7.76 -0.24
N GLY A 210 -15.81 7.05 -0.44
CA GLY A 210 -15.68 5.70 0.10
C GLY A 210 -14.84 4.78 -0.75
N GLU A 211 -13.91 4.09 -0.09
CA GLU A 211 -13.42 2.77 -0.51
C GLU A 211 -14.54 1.68 -0.52
N LYS A 212 -15.80 2.08 -0.72
CA LYS A 212 -16.95 1.25 -1.09
C LYS A 212 -17.82 1.87 -2.21
N ASN A 213 -17.50 3.07 -2.71
CA ASN A 213 -18.44 3.92 -3.46
C ASN A 213 -17.89 4.42 -4.81
N TYR A 214 -17.34 3.53 -5.62
CA TYR A 214 -17.62 3.59 -7.08
C TYR A 214 -19.05 3.09 -7.40
N ALA A 215 -19.76 2.62 -6.37
CA ALA A 215 -21.12 2.11 -6.37
C ALA A 215 -22.18 3.13 -5.91
N GLU A 216 -21.97 4.44 -6.08
CA GLU A 216 -23.11 5.39 -6.20
C GLU A 216 -23.69 5.42 -7.64
N PHE A 217 -23.51 4.33 -8.39
CA PHE A 217 -24.26 4.05 -9.62
C PHE A 217 -25.42 3.07 -9.42
N ILE A 218 -25.67 2.62 -8.18
CA ILE A 218 -27.00 2.18 -7.77
C ILE A 218 -27.68 3.45 -7.26
N VAL A 219 -28.90 3.74 -7.71
CA VAL A 219 -29.63 5.00 -7.46
C VAL A 219 -29.21 6.20 -8.32
N LYS A 220 -29.13 6.01 -9.64
CA LYS A 220 -29.53 7.11 -10.57
C LYS A 220 -29.92 6.68 -11.99
N HIS A 221 -29.99 5.37 -12.26
CA HIS A 221 -30.52 4.86 -13.52
C HIS A 221 -31.83 4.14 -13.21
N ASN A 222 -32.95 4.83 -13.44
CA ASN A 222 -34.33 4.33 -13.31
C ASN A 222 -34.52 3.01 -14.09
N ILE A 223 -34.22 1.88 -13.45
CA ILE A 223 -34.62 0.56 -13.91
C ILE A 223 -35.59 0.03 -12.86
N GLU A 224 -36.88 0.09 -13.15
CA GLU A 224 -37.89 -0.67 -12.41
C GLU A 224 -37.63 -2.16 -12.66
N LEU A 225 -37.19 -2.88 -11.62
CA LEU A 225 -37.27 -4.33 -11.61
C LEU A 225 -38.61 -4.71 -10.98
N LYS A 226 -39.49 -5.29 -11.80
CA LYS A 226 -40.69 -5.98 -11.34
C LYS A 226 -40.27 -7.16 -10.45
N PHE A 227 -40.89 -7.26 -9.28
CA PHE A 227 -40.82 -8.42 -8.41
C PHE A 227 -41.54 -9.62 -9.03
#